data_AF-C9YA17-F1
#
_entry.id   AF-C9YA17-F1
#
_cell.length_a   1.000
_cell.length_b   1.000
_cell.length_c   1.000
_cell.angle_alpha   90.00
_cell.angle_beta   90.00
_cell.angle_gamma   90.00
#
_symmetry.space_group_name_H-M   'P 1'
#
loop_
_entity.id
_entity.type
_entity.pdbx_description
1 polymer ?
#
loop_
_entity_poly.entity_id
_entity_poly.type
_entity_poly.pdbx_seq_one_letter_code
_entity_poly.pdbx_strand_id
1 'polypeptide(L)'
;MAEVLSALRTLFREGPTQEALDHSDRLLQIKQKYVLWITRDVEARLEPFERALRRIGANDRAERLFPEGEGSVQRMTETYRQFAEVLGTEHMGTEWDGEPITDVAAVSRVVAQLRDILGVEELTRLRAAIVRNALA
;
A
#
# COMPACT_ATOMS: atom_id res chain seq x y z
N MET A 1 8.61 -6.23 -4.12
CA MET A 1 8.44 -6.30 -2.64
C MET A 1 9.25 -5.27 -1.89
N ALA A 2 10.54 -5.06 -2.23
CA ALA A 2 11.36 -4.04 -1.57
C ALA A 2 10.72 -2.64 -1.60
N GLU A 3 10.17 -2.21 -2.74
CA GLU A 3 9.55 -0.89 -2.87
C GLU A 3 8.31 -0.72 -1.99
N VAL A 4 7.41 -1.72 -1.95
CA VAL A 4 6.24 -1.72 -1.06
C VAL A 4 6.64 -1.59 0.40
N LEU A 5 7.63 -2.36 0.85
CA LEU A 5 8.13 -2.28 2.22
C LEU A 5 8.76 -0.91 2.53
N SER A 6 9.43 -0.33 1.54
CA SER A 6 9.98 1.03 1.64
C SER A 6 8.86 2.06 1.81
N ALA A 7 7.83 2.00 0.96
CA ALA A 7 6.67 2.88 1.02
C ALA A 7 5.96 2.80 2.37
N LEU A 8 5.72 1.59 2.88
CA LEU A 8 5.12 1.38 4.18
C LEU A 8 5.99 1.96 5.30
N ARG A 9 7.30 1.72 5.29
CA ARG A 9 8.21 2.31 6.31
C ARG A 9 8.20 3.83 6.31
N THR A 10 8.20 4.46 5.13
CA THR A 10 8.07 5.91 5.01
C THR A 10 6.77 6.39 5.64
N LEU A 11 5.65 5.75 5.28
CA LEU A 11 4.33 6.03 5.82
C LEU A 11 4.21 5.82 7.34
N PHE A 12 4.83 4.79 7.91
CA PHE A 12 4.85 4.58 9.37
C PHE A 12 5.70 5.62 10.10
N ARG A 13 6.83 6.02 9.51
CA ARG A 13 7.77 6.96 10.14
C ARG A 13 7.29 8.41 10.07
N GLU A 14 6.74 8.80 8.93
CA GLU A 14 6.46 10.21 8.61
C GLU A 14 4.95 10.50 8.58
N GLY A 15 4.11 9.47 8.65
CA GLY A 15 2.68 9.59 8.38
C GLY A 15 2.41 9.81 6.90
N PRO A 16 1.24 10.38 6.55
CA PRO A 16 0.95 10.80 5.19
C PRO A 16 1.93 11.89 4.72
N THR A 17 2.63 11.64 3.62
CA THR A 17 3.72 12.53 3.18
C THR A 17 3.90 12.51 1.65
N GLN A 18 4.44 13.58 1.08
CA GLN A 18 4.67 13.75 -0.36
C GLN A 18 5.60 12.67 -0.95
N GLU A 19 6.50 12.09 -0.14
CA GLU A 19 7.42 11.02 -0.51
C GLU A 19 6.66 9.74 -0.92
N ALA A 20 5.37 9.61 -0.55
CA ALA A 20 4.49 8.58 -1.07
C ALA A 20 4.31 8.64 -2.60
N LEU A 21 4.45 9.82 -3.23
CA LEU A 21 4.46 9.95 -4.69
C LEU A 21 5.65 9.25 -5.32
N ASP A 22 6.85 9.41 -4.76
CA ASP A 22 8.06 8.76 -5.27
C ASP A 22 7.92 7.24 -5.22
N HIS A 23 7.36 6.73 -4.12
CA HIS A 23 7.04 5.31 -3.98
C HIS A 23 5.99 4.84 -4.99
N SER A 24 4.91 5.62 -5.19
CA SER A 24 3.89 5.34 -6.20
C SER A 24 4.50 5.28 -7.61
N ASP A 25 5.39 6.19 -7.96
CA ASP A 25 6.03 6.23 -9.29
C ASP A 25 6.95 5.04 -9.51
N ARG A 26 7.73 4.64 -8.50
CA ARG A 26 8.57 3.43 -8.57
C ARG A 26 7.72 2.16 -8.68
N LEU A 27 6.59 2.08 -7.99
CA LEU A 27 5.66 0.96 -8.14
C LEU A 27 5.07 0.90 -9.54
N LEU A 28 4.71 2.04 -10.14
CA LEU A 28 4.26 2.11 -11.52
C LEU A 28 5.34 1.60 -12.49
N GLN A 29 6.61 1.98 -12.29
CA GLN A 29 7.72 1.48 -13.10
C GLN A 29 7.88 -0.04 -12.98
N ILE A 30 7.74 -0.59 -11.76
CA ILE A 30 7.73 -2.04 -11.55
C ILE A 30 6.57 -2.69 -12.30
N LYS A 31 5.34 -2.15 -12.18
CA LYS A 31 4.16 -2.67 -12.88
C LYS A 31 4.37 -2.67 -14.40
N GLN A 32 4.88 -1.58 -14.96
CA GLN A 32 5.19 -1.48 -16.39
C GLN A 32 6.24 -2.50 -16.84
N LYS A 33 7.29 -2.73 -16.04
CA LYS A 33 8.31 -3.74 -16.33
C LYS A 33 7.75 -5.16 -16.41
N TYR A 34 6.72 -5.46 -15.62
CA TYR A 34 6.11 -6.79 -15.55
C TYR A 34 4.72 -6.86 -16.20
N VAL A 35 4.32 -5.87 -17.00
CA VAL A 35 2.95 -5.73 -17.51
C VAL A 35 2.45 -6.96 -18.29
N LEU A 36 3.33 -7.67 -18.99
CA LEU A 36 2.99 -8.90 -19.73
C LEU A 36 2.64 -10.09 -18.83
N TRP A 37 3.02 -10.03 -17.55
CA TRP A 37 2.84 -11.09 -16.55
C TRP A 37 1.77 -10.77 -15.52
N ILE A 38 1.17 -9.59 -15.59
CA ILE A 38 0.12 -9.13 -14.68
C ILE A 38 -1.22 -9.29 -15.38
N THR A 39 -2.13 -10.05 -14.76
CA THR A 39 -3.49 -10.21 -15.29
C THR A 39 -4.33 -8.98 -14.99
N ARG A 40 -5.41 -8.79 -15.74
CA ARG A 40 -6.37 -7.70 -15.47
C ARG A 40 -6.97 -7.77 -14.07
N ASP A 41 -7.17 -8.98 -13.53
CA ASP A 41 -7.66 -9.18 -12.17
C ASP A 41 -6.65 -8.67 -11.13
N VAL A 42 -5.38 -9.08 -11.27
CA VAL A 42 -4.30 -8.61 -10.39
C VAL A 42 -4.17 -7.09 -10.47
N GLU A 43 -4.21 -6.52 -11.67
CA GLU A 43 -4.13 -5.07 -11.85
C GLU A 43 -5.29 -4.33 -11.18
N ALA A 44 -6.54 -4.80 -11.37
CA ALA A 44 -7.72 -4.22 -10.74
C ALA A 44 -7.67 -4.31 -9.21
N ARG A 45 -7.10 -5.39 -8.66
CA ARG A 45 -6.94 -5.59 -7.22
C ARG A 45 -5.77 -4.80 -6.62
N LEU A 46 -4.72 -4.50 -7.39
CA LEU A 46 -3.60 -3.64 -6.98
C LEU A 46 -3.96 -2.15 -7.02
N GLU A 47 -4.85 -1.75 -7.93
CA GLU A 47 -5.19 -0.34 -8.18
C GLU A 47 -5.57 0.45 -6.92
N PRO A 48 -6.40 -0.05 -5.98
CA PRO A 48 -6.76 0.70 -4.77
C PRO A 48 -5.54 1.11 -3.94
N PHE A 49 -4.58 0.18 -3.76
CA PHE A 49 -3.35 0.44 -3.01
C PHE A 49 -2.46 1.49 -3.71
N GLU A 50 -2.24 1.35 -5.02
CA GLU A 50 -1.44 2.30 -5.81
C GLU A 50 -2.07 3.69 -5.82
N ARG A 51 -3.41 3.74 -5.98
CA ARG A 51 -4.18 4.98 -6.00
C ARG A 51 -4.12 5.69 -4.65
N ALA A 52 -4.25 4.97 -3.54
CA ALA A 52 -4.19 5.55 -2.21
C ALA A 52 -2.79 6.14 -1.93
N LEU A 53 -1.70 5.43 -2.26
CA LEU A 53 -0.34 5.97 -2.17
C LEU A 53 -0.16 7.26 -2.97
N ARG A 54 -0.62 7.26 -4.23
CA ARG A 54 -0.52 8.43 -5.10
C ARG A 54 -1.28 9.64 -4.54
N ARG A 55 -2.48 9.42 -4.02
CA ARG A 55 -3.32 10.51 -3.48
C ARG A 55 -2.77 11.06 -2.17
N ILE A 56 -2.26 10.22 -1.27
CA ILE A 56 -1.59 10.65 -0.03
C ILE A 56 -0.51 11.68 -0.35
N GLY A 57 0.43 11.33 -1.25
CA GLY A 57 1.54 12.24 -1.52
C GLY A 57 1.12 13.46 -2.37
N ALA A 58 0.12 13.33 -3.24
CA ALA A 58 -0.44 14.47 -3.97
C ALA A 58 -1.10 15.49 -3.03
N ASN A 59 -1.85 15.01 -2.04
CA ASN A 59 -2.53 15.85 -1.07
C ASN A 59 -1.55 16.55 -0.13
N ASP A 60 -0.59 15.84 0.45
CA ASP A 60 0.44 16.46 1.31
C ASP A 60 1.24 17.53 0.54
N ARG A 61 1.64 17.23 -0.71
CA ARG A 61 2.28 18.23 -1.57
C ARG A 61 1.39 19.46 -1.80
N ALA A 62 0.09 19.27 -2.01
CA ALA A 62 -0.85 20.36 -2.23
C ALA A 62 -1.06 21.20 -0.96
N GLU A 63 -1.08 20.58 0.23
CA GLU A 63 -1.16 21.29 1.51
C GLU A 63 0.09 22.12 1.76
N ARG A 64 1.28 21.58 1.48
CA ARG A 64 2.54 22.34 1.60
C ARG A 64 2.62 23.56 0.67
N LEU A 65 2.08 23.45 -0.54
CA LEU A 65 2.07 24.54 -1.51
C LEU A 65 0.94 25.56 -1.25
N PHE A 66 -0.17 25.12 -0.66
CA PHE A 66 -1.38 25.93 -0.47
C PHE A 66 -2.00 25.70 0.92
N PRO A 67 -1.33 26.14 2.01
CA PRO A 67 -1.74 25.84 3.39
C PRO A 67 -3.10 26.45 3.77
N GLU A 68 -3.47 27.61 3.20
CA GLU A 68 -4.72 28.33 3.47
C GLU A 68 -5.77 28.20 2.35
N GLY A 69 -5.59 27.24 1.43
CA GLY A 69 -6.56 27.01 0.37
C GLY A 69 -7.91 26.54 0.92
N GLU A 70 -9.01 27.01 0.32
CA GLU A 70 -10.35 26.47 0.57
C GLU A 70 -10.31 24.93 0.43
N GLY A 71 -10.76 24.22 1.47
CA GLY A 71 -10.74 22.75 1.51
C GLY A 71 -9.52 22.10 2.19
N SER A 72 -8.64 22.85 2.85
CA SER A 72 -7.50 22.31 3.63
C SER A 72 -7.91 21.19 4.62
N VAL A 73 -8.96 21.41 5.43
CA VAL A 73 -9.49 20.41 6.37
C VAL A 73 -10.02 19.15 5.67
N GLN A 74 -10.65 19.31 4.50
CA GLN A 74 -11.18 18.18 3.72
C GLN A 74 -10.05 17.33 3.13
N ARG A 75 -8.99 17.96 2.63
CA ARG A 75 -7.80 17.26 2.12
C ARG A 75 -7.08 16.48 3.21
N MET A 76 -6.90 17.08 4.39
CA MET A 76 -6.28 16.39 5.51
C MET A 76 -7.10 15.16 5.94
N THR A 77 -8.43 15.30 6.06
CA THR A 77 -9.34 14.19 6.37
C THR A 77 -9.25 13.07 5.32
N GLU A 78 -9.23 13.43 4.03
CA GLU A 78 -9.09 12.50 2.91
C GLU A 78 -7.74 11.75 2.96
N THR A 79 -6.67 12.46 3.25
CA THR A 79 -5.31 11.91 3.37
C THR A 79 -5.21 10.88 4.49
N TYR A 80 -5.77 11.15 5.67
CA TYR A 80 -5.81 10.17 6.76
C TYR A 80 -6.70 8.96 6.43
N ARG A 81 -7.81 9.14 5.72
CA ARG A 81 -8.63 8.01 5.26
C ARG A 81 -7.85 7.11 4.29
N GLN A 82 -7.14 7.69 3.34
CA GLN A 82 -6.33 6.93 2.39
C GLN A 82 -5.16 6.22 3.07
N PHE A 83 -4.55 6.88 4.06
CA PHE A 83 -3.54 6.27 4.89
C PHE A 83 -4.09 5.03 5.62
N ALA A 84 -5.31 5.11 6.16
CA ALA A 84 -6.02 3.98 6.75
C ALA A 84 -6.34 2.87 5.73
N GLU A 85 -6.75 3.22 4.51
CA GLU A 85 -6.99 2.27 3.42
C GLU A 85 -5.72 1.50 3.02
N VAL A 86 -4.57 2.19 2.93
CA VAL A 86 -3.26 1.56 2.62
C VAL A 86 -2.84 0.57 3.72
N LEU A 87 -3.10 0.91 4.99
CA LEU A 87 -2.73 0.09 6.13
C LEU A 87 -3.77 -0.99 6.47
N GLY A 88 -4.94 -0.94 5.84
CA GLY A 88 -6.12 -1.72 6.20
C GLY A 88 -6.81 -1.12 7.42
N THR A 89 -8.10 -0.81 7.27
CA THR A 89 -8.98 -0.21 8.32
C THR A 89 -8.96 -0.97 9.64
N GLU A 90 -8.66 -2.26 9.60
CA GLU A 90 -8.51 -3.16 10.76
C GLU A 90 -7.32 -2.83 11.69
N HIS A 91 -6.38 -1.98 11.26
CA HIS A 91 -5.18 -1.61 12.03
C HIS A 91 -5.22 -0.20 12.61
N MET A 92 -6.17 0.62 12.16
CA MET A 92 -6.31 2.01 12.59
C MET A 92 -7.22 2.19 13.79
N GLY A 93 -8.00 1.16 14.15
CA GLY A 93 -9.18 1.36 14.97
C GLY A 93 -10.22 2.23 14.25
N THR A 94 -11.43 2.33 14.79
CA THR A 94 -12.45 3.29 14.29
C THR A 94 -12.08 4.75 14.58
N GLU A 95 -11.09 4.98 15.44
CA GLU A 95 -10.48 6.26 15.76
C GLU A 95 -8.97 6.02 15.88
N TRP A 96 -8.15 6.81 15.18
CA TRP A 96 -6.69 6.79 15.39
C TRP A 96 -6.40 7.52 16.71
N ASP A 97 -6.03 6.78 17.73
CA ASP A 97 -5.83 7.22 19.11
C ASP A 97 -4.53 8.03 19.30
N GLY A 98 -3.77 8.25 18.22
CA GLY A 98 -2.43 8.86 18.26
C GLY A 98 -1.32 7.92 18.73
N GLU A 99 -1.65 6.65 19.04
CA GLU A 99 -0.67 5.64 19.42
C GLU A 99 0.03 5.06 18.17
N PRO A 100 1.34 4.75 18.24
CA PRO A 100 2.05 4.10 17.15
C PRO A 100 1.44 2.73 16.89
N ILE A 101 0.87 2.54 15.69
CA ILE A 101 0.51 1.20 15.21
C ILE A 101 1.79 0.35 15.29
N THR A 102 1.76 -0.74 16.06
CA THR A 102 2.95 -1.59 16.21
C THR A 102 3.42 -2.10 14.83
N ASP A 103 4.56 -1.55 14.38
CA ASP A 103 5.10 -1.56 13.01
C ASP A 103 5.07 -2.93 12.29
N VAL A 104 5.25 -4.02 13.02
CA VAL A 104 5.46 -5.35 12.42
C VAL A 104 4.17 -6.01 11.98
N ALA A 105 3.08 -5.85 12.74
CA ALA A 105 1.82 -6.53 12.47
C ALA A 105 1.12 -5.93 11.24
N ALA A 106 1.02 -4.61 11.17
CA ALA A 106 0.39 -3.92 10.06
C ALA A 106 1.16 -4.09 8.73
N VAL A 107 2.49 -3.98 8.76
CA VAL A 107 3.32 -4.30 7.58
C VAL A 107 3.11 -5.75 7.13
N SER A 108 3.07 -6.70 8.06
CA SER A 108 2.86 -8.11 7.72
C SER A 108 1.50 -8.38 7.06
N ARG A 109 0.43 -7.71 7.51
CA ARG A 109 -0.90 -7.87 6.90
C ARG A 109 -1.00 -7.21 5.53
N VAL A 110 -0.48 -5.99 5.34
CA VAL A 110 -0.44 -5.36 4.00
C VAL A 110 0.37 -6.22 3.04
N VAL A 111 1.51 -6.75 3.49
CA VAL A 111 2.33 -7.67 2.68
C VAL A 111 1.57 -8.96 2.37
N ALA A 112 0.83 -9.53 3.33
CA ALA A 112 0.01 -10.72 3.11
C ALA A 112 -1.10 -10.46 2.09
N GLN A 113 -1.81 -9.33 2.19
CA GLN A 113 -2.84 -8.92 1.23
C GLN A 113 -2.24 -8.77 -0.18
N LEU A 114 -1.08 -8.14 -0.32
CA LEU A 114 -0.41 -8.01 -1.61
C LEU A 114 0.08 -9.35 -2.17
N ARG A 115 0.52 -10.28 -1.31
CA ARG A 115 0.85 -11.65 -1.73
C ARG A 115 -0.37 -12.40 -2.25
N ASP A 116 -1.51 -12.21 -1.60
CA ASP A 116 -2.79 -12.79 -2.04
C ASP A 116 -3.23 -12.20 -3.38
N ILE A 117 -3.16 -10.88 -3.54
CA ILE A 117 -3.46 -10.20 -4.82
C ILE A 117 -2.57 -10.72 -5.95
N LEU A 118 -1.27 -10.90 -5.68
CA LEU A 118 -0.32 -11.41 -6.67
C LEU A 118 -0.40 -12.94 -6.89
N GLY A 119 -1.27 -13.65 -6.16
CA GLY A 119 -1.39 -15.11 -6.24
C GLY A 119 -0.18 -15.87 -5.70
N VAL A 120 0.72 -15.21 -4.97
CA VAL A 120 1.98 -15.80 -4.46
C VAL A 120 1.70 -16.90 -3.44
N GLU A 121 0.68 -16.71 -2.58
CA GLU A 121 0.27 -17.71 -1.59
C GLU A 121 -0.29 -18.97 -2.25
N GLU A 122 -1.10 -18.81 -3.29
CA GLU A 122 -1.67 -19.94 -4.03
C GLU A 122 -0.59 -20.69 -4.81
N LEU A 123 0.29 -19.96 -5.50
CA LEU A 123 1.43 -20.54 -6.20
C LEU A 123 2.36 -21.32 -5.24
N THR A 124 2.63 -20.77 -4.05
CA THR A 124 3.46 -21.43 -3.03
C THR A 124 2.80 -22.72 -2.53
N ARG A 125 1.48 -22.71 -2.30
CA ARG A 125 0.70 -23.89 -1.91
C ARG A 125 0.71 -24.97 -2.99
N LEU A 126 0.49 -24.60 -4.24
CA LEU A 126 0.53 -25.52 -5.39
C LEU A 126 1.93 -26.15 -5.54
N ARG A 127 2.99 -25.33 -5.48
CA ARG A 127 4.37 -25.81 -5.51
C ARG A 127 4.65 -26.82 -4.39
N ALA A 128 4.24 -26.52 -3.16
CA ALA A 128 4.44 -27.41 -2.02
C ALA A 128 3.71 -28.75 -2.20
N ALA A 129 2.49 -28.74 -2.75
CA ALA A 129 1.74 -29.95 -3.05
C ALA A 129 2.44 -30.82 -4.12
N ILE A 130 2.91 -30.21 -5.20
CA ILE A 130 3.63 -30.91 -6.27
C ILE A 130 4.92 -31.54 -5.73
N VAL A 131 5.71 -30.80 -4.94
CA VAL A 131 6.95 -31.32 -4.35
C VAL A 131 6.68 -32.50 -3.41
N ARG A 132 5.64 -32.43 -2.57
CA ARG A 132 5.25 -33.55 -1.70
C ARG A 132 4.87 -34.79 -2.51
N ASN A 133 4.09 -34.62 -3.58
CA ASN A 133 3.66 -35.73 -4.43
C ASN A 133 4.81 -36.35 -5.24
N ALA A 134 5.85 -35.57 -5.57
CA ALA A 134 7.01 -36.08 -6.29
C ALA A 134 8.02 -36.82 -5.38
N LEU A 135 7.92 -36.64 -4.07
CA LEU A 135 8.77 -37.30 -3.06
C LEU A 135 8.07 -38.49 -2.37
N ALA A 136 6.80 -38.73 -2.68
CA ALA A 136 6.00 -39.87 -2.22
C ALA A 136 6.09 -41.01 -3.24
#